data_AF-A0A6G0JDC7-F1
#
_entry.id   AF-A0A6G0JDC7-F1
#
_cell.length_a   1.000
_cell.length_b   1.000
_cell.length_c   1.000
_cell.angle_alpha   90.00
_cell.angle_beta   90.00
_cell.angle_gamma   90.00
#
_symmetry.space_group_name_H-M   'P 1'
#
loop_
_entity.id
_entity.type
_entity.pdbx_description
1 polymer ?
#
loop_
_entity_poly.entity_id
_entity_poly.type
_entity_poly.pdbx_seq_one_letter_code
_entity_poly.pdbx_strand_id
1 'polypeptide(L)'
;MLAYTFEVLPWVPTTADWCKEVEAVDAAQPWRNCWVDAPSEHPYNTTFVPCNPDSKLFVPEGMTEAEVGRAAVVNPELADTDISPQWTTMVGAWH
;
A
#
# COMPACT_ATOMS: atom_id res chain seq x y z
N MET A 1 21.40 -1.53 -1.48
CA MET A 1 20.05 -2.01 -1.15
C MET A 1 19.43 -0.93 -0.28
N LEU A 2 18.78 0.05 -0.91
CA LEU A 2 18.11 1.12 -0.20
C LEU A 2 16.83 0.52 0.37
N ALA A 3 16.89 0.12 1.64
CA ALA A 3 15.69 -0.14 2.40
C ALA A 3 14.94 1.20 2.46
N TYR A 4 13.90 1.35 1.64
CA TYR A 4 12.93 2.42 1.84
C TYR A 4 12.39 2.23 3.25
N THR A 5 12.86 3.08 4.16
CA THR A 5 12.52 2.99 5.58
C THR A 5 11.02 3.22 5.71
N PHE A 6 10.40 2.55 6.68
CA PHE A 6 8.98 2.69 7.04
C PHE A 6 8.55 4.15 7.37
N GLU A 7 9.46 5.12 7.30
CA GLU A 7 9.20 6.56 7.46
C GLU A 7 8.28 7.14 6.38
N VAL A 8 7.89 6.36 5.35
CA VAL A 8 6.91 6.75 4.32
C VAL A 8 5.51 6.13 4.56
N LEU A 9 5.25 5.56 5.74
CA LEU A 9 3.87 5.28 6.16
C LEU A 9 3.39 6.39 7.10
N PRO A 10 2.47 7.27 6.67
CA PRO A 10 2.07 8.44 7.44
C PRO A 10 1.31 8.10 8.73
N TRP A 11 0.88 6.84 8.90
CA TRP A 11 0.20 6.36 10.09
C TRP A 11 0.31 4.83 10.19
N VAL A 12 0.56 4.33 11.40
CA VAL A 12 0.62 2.90 11.74
C VAL A 12 -0.30 2.69 12.95
N PRO A 13 -1.22 1.70 12.94
CA PRO A 13 -2.08 1.43 14.09
C PRO A 13 -1.25 1.10 15.33
N THR A 14 -1.63 1.67 16.46
CA THR A 14 -0.94 1.48 17.74
C THR A 14 -1.63 0.48 18.65
N THR A 15 -2.87 0.11 18.33
CA THR A 15 -3.69 -0.82 19.10
C THR A 15 -4.29 -1.91 18.20
N ALA A 16 -4.89 -2.92 18.84
CA ALA A 16 -5.60 -3.99 18.15
C ALA A 16 -6.96 -3.53 17.57
N ASP A 17 -7.52 -2.41 18.07
CA ASP A 17 -8.79 -1.84 17.59
C ASP A 17 -8.51 -0.79 16.51
N TRP A 18 -7.85 -1.23 15.45
CA TRP A 18 -7.38 -0.36 14.38
C TRP A 18 -8.54 0.38 13.71
N CYS A 19 -9.74 -0.19 13.64
CA CYS A 19 -10.92 0.46 13.08
C CYS A 19 -11.25 1.79 13.77
N LYS A 20 -11.21 1.85 15.11
CA LYS A 20 -11.43 3.10 15.85
C LYS A 20 -10.31 4.12 15.64
N GLU A 21 -9.08 3.66 15.50
CA GLU A 21 -7.98 4.59 15.24
C GLU A 21 -8.07 5.17 13.82
N VAL A 22 -8.57 4.39 12.85
CA VAL A 22 -8.86 4.86 11.49
C VAL A 22 -10.00 5.87 11.50
N GLU A 23 -11.08 5.65 12.24
CA GLU A 23 -12.15 6.64 12.42
C GLU A 23 -11.62 7.95 13.02
N ALA A 24 -10.70 7.88 13.98
CA ALA A 24 -10.08 9.06 14.56
C ALA A 24 -9.13 9.78 13.59
N VAL A 25 -8.37 9.04 12.78
CA VAL A 25 -7.52 9.58 11.72
C VAL A 25 -8.37 10.22 10.61
N ASP A 26 -9.47 9.61 10.22
CA ASP A 26 -10.43 10.18 9.26
C ASP A 26 -11.02 11.49 9.76
N ALA A 27 -11.53 11.51 11.00
CA ALA A 27 -12.09 12.72 11.58
C ALA A 27 -11.07 13.87 11.71
N ALA A 28 -9.80 13.54 12.00
CA ALA A 28 -8.73 14.53 12.16
C ALA A 28 -8.05 14.92 10.83
N GLN A 29 -7.99 13.99 9.89
CA GLN A 29 -7.24 14.07 8.64
C GLN A 29 -7.97 13.25 7.55
N PRO A 30 -9.11 13.73 7.02
CA PRO A 30 -9.94 12.94 6.12
C PRO A 30 -9.25 12.55 4.81
N TRP A 31 -8.25 13.31 4.35
CA TRP A 31 -7.42 12.91 3.20
C TRP A 31 -6.47 11.73 3.49
N ARG A 32 -6.28 11.39 4.77
CA ARG A 32 -5.45 10.26 5.21
C ARG A 32 -6.22 8.96 5.37
N ASN A 33 -7.55 8.92 5.25
CA ASN A 33 -8.31 7.67 5.24
C ASN A 33 -8.67 7.20 3.82
N CYS A 34 -8.44 8.02 2.78
CA CYS A 34 -8.88 7.73 1.41
C CYS A 34 -8.30 6.42 0.84
N TRP A 35 -7.36 5.77 1.54
CA TRP A 35 -6.88 4.42 1.25
C TRP A 35 -7.91 3.31 1.53
N VAL A 36 -8.92 3.54 2.37
CA VAL A 36 -10.07 2.63 2.53
C VAL A 36 -10.89 2.63 1.24
N ASP A 37 -11.06 3.81 0.65
CA ASP A 37 -11.87 4.00 -0.55
C ASP A 37 -11.09 3.68 -1.85
N ALA A 38 -9.77 3.89 -1.86
CA ALA A 38 -8.90 3.71 -3.02
C ALA A 38 -7.55 3.04 -2.68
N PRO A 39 -7.54 1.76 -2.22
CA PRO A 39 -6.31 1.06 -1.82
C PRO A 39 -5.29 0.90 -2.95
N SER A 40 -5.75 0.89 -4.21
CA SER A 40 -4.90 0.78 -5.40
C SER A 40 -4.08 2.05 -5.70
N GLU A 41 -4.48 3.19 -5.16
CA GLU A 41 -3.77 4.47 -5.35
C GLU A 41 -2.82 4.77 -4.18
N HIS A 42 -2.87 3.97 -3.12
CA HIS A 42 -2.14 4.25 -1.89
C HIS A 42 -0.62 4.08 -2.07
N PRO A 43 0.22 5.03 -1.61
CA PRO A 43 1.68 4.95 -1.73
C PRO A 43 2.31 3.67 -1.17
N TYR A 44 1.67 3.01 -0.19
CA TYR A 44 2.14 1.70 0.25
C TYR A 44 2.06 0.65 -0.88
N ASN A 45 0.92 0.56 -1.56
CA ASN A 45 0.71 -0.42 -2.64
C ASN A 45 1.37 0.00 -3.96
N THR A 46 1.49 1.31 -4.23
CA THR A 46 2.04 1.83 -5.49
C THR A 46 3.53 2.15 -5.42
N THR A 47 4.10 2.32 -4.22
CA THR A 47 5.52 2.70 -4.03
C THR A 47 6.26 1.69 -3.15
N PHE A 48 5.77 1.44 -1.92
CA PHE A 48 6.49 0.60 -0.96
C PHE A 48 6.55 -0.88 -1.37
N VAL A 49 5.41 -1.49 -1.70
CA VAL A 49 5.33 -2.92 -2.07
C VAL A 49 6.10 -3.24 -3.36
N PRO A 50 6.05 -2.41 -4.42
CA PRO A 50 6.91 -2.60 -5.60
C PRO A 50 8.41 -2.61 -5.27
N CYS A 51 8.85 -1.82 -4.29
CA CYS A 51 10.24 -1.80 -3.82
C CYS A 51 10.57 -2.93 -2.82
N ASN A 52 9.55 -3.51 -2.15
CA ASN A 52 9.69 -4.48 -1.06
C ASN A 52 8.74 -5.68 -1.30
N PRO A 53 9.06 -6.58 -2.24
CA PRO A 53 8.14 -7.61 -2.76
C PRO A 53 7.77 -8.70 -1.73
N ASP A 54 8.53 -8.83 -0.64
CA ASP A 54 8.18 -9.72 0.47
C ASP A 54 7.04 -9.16 1.34
N SER A 55 6.68 -7.89 1.14
CA SER A 55 5.59 -7.22 1.84
C SER A 55 4.25 -7.55 1.18
N LYS A 56 3.20 -7.66 2.00
CA LYS A 56 1.83 -7.86 1.51
C LYS A 56 1.22 -6.56 1.04
N LEU A 57 0.33 -6.62 0.05
CA LEU A 57 -0.51 -5.46 -0.26
C LEU A 57 -1.37 -5.12 0.96
N PHE A 58 -1.60 -3.83 1.12
CA PHE A 58 -2.68 -3.34 1.95
C PHE A 58 -4.01 -3.63 1.25
N VAL A 59 -4.91 -4.38 1.91
CA VAL A 59 -6.20 -4.81 1.35
C VAL A 59 -7.31 -4.49 2.37
N PRO A 60 -8.29 -3.61 2.02
CA PRO A 60 -9.44 -3.36 2.88
C PRO A 60 -10.31 -4.60 3.10
N GLU A 61 -11.08 -4.59 4.18
CA GLU A 61 -12.09 -5.61 4.43
C GLU A 61 -13.13 -5.64 3.29
N GLY A 62 -13.44 -6.84 2.79
CA GLY A 62 -14.35 -7.04 1.66
C GLY A 62 -13.68 -6.99 0.28
N MET A 63 -12.38 -6.69 0.19
CA MET A 63 -11.59 -6.82 -1.03
C MET A 63 -10.60 -7.99 -0.93
N THR A 64 -10.10 -8.43 -2.09
CA THR A 64 -9.04 -9.44 -2.21
C THR A 64 -7.73 -8.82 -2.66
N GLU A 65 -6.61 -9.47 -2.31
CA GLU A 65 -5.26 -9.06 -2.74
C GLU A 65 -5.14 -8.99 -4.26
N ALA A 66 -5.82 -9.88 -4.99
CA ALA A 66 -5.83 -9.88 -6.45
C ALA A 66 -6.63 -8.71 -7.03
N GLU A 67 -7.74 -8.29 -6.42
CA GLU A 67 -8.51 -7.11 -6.86
C GLU A 67 -7.70 -5.83 -6.69
N VAL A 68 -7.10 -5.64 -5.51
CA VAL A 68 -6.26 -4.47 -5.24
C VAL A 68 -5.01 -4.50 -6.11
N GLY A 69 -4.37 -5.66 -6.24
CA GLY A 69 -3.14 -5.82 -7.01
C GLY A 69 -3.30 -5.58 -8.50
N ARG A 70 -4.41 -6.00 -9.12
CA ARG A 70 -4.71 -5.68 -10.53
C ARG A 70 -4.97 -4.18 -10.76
N ALA A 71 -5.49 -3.48 -9.76
CA ALA A 71 -5.79 -2.06 -9.86
C ALA A 71 -4.59 -1.16 -9.48
N ALA A 72 -3.62 -1.69 -8.73
CA ALA A 72 -2.46 -0.92 -8.28
C ALA A 72 -1.52 -0.58 -9.45
N VAL A 73 -1.31 0.72 -9.65
CA VAL A 73 -0.35 1.23 -10.64
C VAL A 73 0.90 1.68 -9.90
N VAL A 74 2.07 1.19 -10.30
CA VAL A 74 3.34 1.64 -9.72
C VAL A 74 3.46 3.16 -9.89
N ASN A 75 3.85 3.83 -8.81
CA ASN A 75 4.07 5.27 -8.81
C ASN A 75 5.07 5.64 -9.93
N PRO A 76 4.69 6.48 -10.91
CA PRO A 76 5.56 6.83 -12.03
C PRO A 76 6.81 7.63 -11.63
N GLU A 77 6.87 8.15 -10.41
CA GLU A 77 8.05 8.85 -9.89
C GLU A 77 9.13 7.89 -9.37
N LEU A 78 8.84 6.58 -9.24
CA LEU A 78 9.84 5.59 -8.86
C LEU A 78 10.83 5.33 -10.01
N ALA A 79 12.11 5.29 -9.69
CA ALA A 79 13.11 4.83 -10.65
C ALA A 79 12.98 3.31 -10.86
N ASP A 80 13.16 2.85 -12.09
CA ASP A 80 13.12 1.42 -12.43
C ASP A 80 14.08 0.57 -11.58
N THR A 81 15.20 1.16 -11.13
CA THR A 81 16.19 0.51 -10.27
C THR A 81 15.72 0.28 -8.84
N ASP A 82 14.70 1.01 -8.40
CA ASP A 82 14.12 0.88 -7.05
C ASP A 82 12.97 -0.14 -7.04
N ILE A 83 12.42 -0.48 -8.21
CA ILE A 83 11.37 -1.50 -8.34
C ILE A 83 12.03 -2.88 -8.29
N SER A 84 11.54 -3.73 -7.40
CA SER A 84 12.05 -5.09 -7.29
C SER A 84 11.68 -5.91 -8.54
N PRO A 85 12.61 -6.71 -9.11
CA PRO A 85 12.29 -7.64 -10.19
C PRO A 85 11.16 -8.64 -9.83
N GLN A 86 10.96 -8.91 -8.54
CA GLN A 86 9.91 -9.80 -8.06
C GLN A 86 8.52 -9.17 -8.14
N TRP A 87 8.41 -7.83 -8.14
CA TRP A 87 7.14 -7.13 -8.31
C TRP A 87 6.43 -7.56 -9.60
N THR A 88 7.14 -7.64 -10.73
CA THR A 88 6.57 -8.08 -12.01
C THR A 88 6.02 -9.51 -11.94
N THR A 89 6.67 -10.39 -11.18
CA THR A 89 6.20 -11.77 -10.97
C THR A 89 4.93 -11.80 -10.14
N MET A 90 4.87 -10.97 -9.10
CA MET A 90 3.71 -10.85 -8.22
C MET A 90 2.49 -10.27 -8.95
N VAL A 91 2.69 -9.22 -9.76
CA VAL A 91 1.64 -8.67 -10.65
C VAL A 91 1.16 -9.71 -11.65
N GLY A 92 2.08 -10.47 -12.24
CA GLY A 92 1.75 -11.54 -13.18
C GLY A 92 0.90 -12.67 -12.57
N ALA A 93 0.92 -12.84 -11.25
CA ALA A 93 0.09 -13.83 -10.55
C ALA A 93 -1.35 -13.36 -10.30
N TRP A 94 -1.64 -12.07 -10.49
CA TRP A 94 -2.98 -11.49 -10.29
C TRP A 94 -3.83 -11.41 -11.56
N HIS A 95 -3.22 -11.70 -12.72
CA HIS A 95 -3.84 -11.80 -14.05
C HIS A 95 -4.09 -13.26 -14.46
#